data_AF-A0A7S2HD84-F1
#
_entry.id   AF-A0A7S2HD84-F1
#
_cell.length_a   1.000
_cell.length_b   1.000
_cell.length_c   1.000
_cell.angle_alpha   90.00
_cell.angle_beta   90.00
_cell.angle_gamma   90.00
#
_symmetry.space_group_name_H-M   'P 1'
#
loop_
_entity.id
_entity.type
_entity.pdbx_description
1 polymer ?
#
loop_
_entity_poly.entity_id
_entity_poly.type
_entity_poly.pdbx_seq_one_letter_code
_entity_poly.pdbx_strand_id
1 'polypeptide(L)'
;MDVTAGDLTHACDEQRRLLRSAVALLRKGGVLVYSTCTVNPAENESMVAHALETYPELSLCAADPPFAHLGEPGLPGHGLEGGHLRGKVQRFTPTIQNRIPEQCSATAALGDNFEIALPAMDSIGFFVAKFIKAT
;
A
#
# COMPACT_ATOMS: atom_id res chain seq x y z
N MET A 1 21.41 -2.56 -13.22
CA MET A 1 21.87 -2.91 -11.86
C MET A 1 20.97 -4.03 -11.41
N ASP A 2 21.52 -5.24 -11.23
CA ASP A 2 20.75 -6.36 -10.71
C ASP A 2 20.60 -6.18 -9.20
N VAL A 3 19.35 -6.06 -8.73
CA VAL A 3 19.04 -6.06 -7.30
C VAL A 3 19.14 -7.49 -6.80
N THR A 4 20.02 -7.75 -5.82
CA THR A 4 20.20 -9.09 -5.27
C THR A 4 19.20 -9.37 -4.14
N ALA A 5 19.00 -10.64 -3.81
CA ALA A 5 18.21 -11.03 -2.63
C ALA A 5 18.79 -10.47 -1.31
N GLY A 6 20.12 -10.27 -1.26
CA GLY A 6 20.80 -9.64 -0.13
C GLY A 6 20.43 -8.17 0.03
N ASP A 7 20.37 -7.43 -1.08
CA ASP A 7 19.99 -6.01 -1.07
C ASP A 7 18.55 -5.83 -0.58
N LEU A 8 17.64 -6.71 -1.00
CA LEU A 8 16.25 -6.69 -0.55
C LEU A 8 16.14 -6.95 0.96
N THR A 9 16.87 -7.95 1.46
CA THR A 9 16.87 -8.30 2.88
C THR A 9 17.34 -7.12 3.73
N HIS A 10 18.44 -6.49 3.31
CA HIS A 10 18.98 -5.31 3.99
C HIS A 10 17.98 -4.15 4.00
N ALA A 11 17.34 -3.85 2.86
CA ALA A 11 16.33 -2.81 2.76
C ALA A 11 15.15 -3.06 3.71
N CYS A 12 14.62 -4.28 3.75
CA CYS A 12 13.54 -4.64 4.68
C CYS A 12 13.96 -4.45 6.14
N ASP A 13 15.16 -4.83 6.53
CA ASP A 13 15.64 -4.68 7.90
C ASP A 13 15.82 -3.21 8.31
N GLU A 14 16.33 -2.37 7.42
CA GLU A 14 16.38 -0.93 7.63
C GLU A 14 14.98 -0.32 7.77
N GLN A 15 14.05 -0.69 6.89
CA GLN A 15 12.66 -0.24 6.95
C GLN A 15 11.99 -0.65 8.27
N ARG A 16 12.21 -1.86 8.77
CA ARG A 16 11.73 -2.30 10.09
C ARG A 16 12.31 -1.45 11.22
N ARG A 17 13.59 -1.09 11.14
CA ARG A 17 14.24 -0.23 12.14
C ARG A 17 13.64 1.17 12.15
N LEU A 18 13.40 1.75 10.97
CA LEU A 18 12.75 3.06 10.83
C LEU A 18 11.31 3.02 11.34
N LEU A 19 10.56 1.98 10.97
CA LEU A 19 9.19 1.78 11.41
C LEU A 19 9.10 1.71 12.94
N ARG A 20 9.96 0.93 13.60
CA ARG A 20 10.04 0.85 15.07
C ARG A 20 10.21 2.23 15.70
N SER A 21 11.14 3.02 15.19
CA SER A 21 11.38 4.38 15.69
C SER A 21 10.16 5.29 15.47
N ALA A 22 9.51 5.20 14.30
CA ALA A 22 8.32 5.97 13.99
C ALA A 22 7.17 5.64 14.95
N VAL A 23 6.93 4.35 15.24
CA VAL A 23 5.89 3.90 16.18
C VAL A 23 6.18 4.38 17.60
N ALA A 24 7.45 4.33 18.05
CA ALA A 24 7.85 4.80 19.37
C ALA A 24 7.60 6.30 19.56
N LEU A 25 7.86 7.11 18.52
CA LEU A 25 7.68 8.56 18.55
C LEU A 25 6.22 9.00 18.33
N LEU A 26 5.39 8.12 17.80
CA LEU A 26 4.00 8.41 17.53
C LEU A 26 3.18 8.52 18.82
N ARG A 27 2.48 9.63 18.99
CA ARG A 27 1.52 9.81 20.10
C ARG A 27 0.30 8.89 19.94
N LYS A 28 -0.36 8.55 21.04
CA LYS A 28 -1.68 7.91 21.05
C LYS A 28 -2.70 8.74 20.25
N GLY A 29 -3.52 8.07 19.44
CA GLY A 29 -4.41 8.71 18.45
C GLY A 29 -3.68 9.32 17.24
N GLY A 30 -2.35 9.19 17.15
CA GLY A 30 -1.56 9.68 16.03
C GLY A 30 -1.68 8.79 14.79
N VAL A 31 -1.42 9.38 13.62
CA VAL A 31 -1.42 8.68 12.33
C VAL A 31 0.02 8.44 11.86
N LEU A 32 0.28 7.22 11.42
CA LEU A 32 1.52 6.84 10.72
C LEU A 32 1.18 6.46 9.29
N VAL A 33 1.88 7.06 8.34
CA VAL A 33 1.83 6.66 6.94
C VAL A 33 3.15 6.00 6.58
N TYR A 34 3.07 4.77 6.12
CA TYR A 34 4.17 4.03 5.53
C TYR A 34 4.01 4.02 4.02
N SER A 35 5.05 4.41 3.28
CA SER A 35 5.02 4.42 1.83
C SER A 35 6.37 4.09 1.22
N THR A 36 6.34 3.51 0.02
CA THR A 36 7.52 3.07 -0.72
C THR A 36 7.32 3.32 -2.22
N CYS A 37 8.42 3.44 -2.96
CA CYS A 37 8.44 3.52 -4.43
C CYS A 37 8.90 2.20 -5.08
N THR A 38 8.62 1.08 -4.43
CA THR A 38 8.93 -0.28 -4.88
C THR A 38 7.64 -1.06 -5.14
N VAL A 39 7.71 -2.04 -6.05
CA VAL A 39 6.64 -3.02 -6.26
C VAL A 39 6.86 -4.30 -5.45
N ASN A 40 7.95 -4.41 -4.69
CA ASN A 40 8.29 -5.65 -4.01
C ASN A 40 7.36 -5.90 -2.81
N PRO A 41 6.64 -7.03 -2.75
CA PRO A 41 5.74 -7.30 -1.64
C PRO A 41 6.45 -7.56 -0.30
N ALA A 42 7.75 -7.87 -0.30
CA ALA A 42 8.55 -7.98 0.92
C ALA A 42 8.70 -6.61 1.62
N GLU A 43 8.79 -5.54 0.84
CA GLU A 43 8.86 -4.15 1.32
C GLU A 43 7.47 -3.55 1.56
N ASN A 44 6.40 -4.17 1.07
CA ASN A 44 5.06 -3.58 1.07
C ASN A 44 4.11 -4.34 2.00
N GLU A 45 3.35 -5.30 1.46
CA GLU A 45 2.35 -6.06 2.21
C GLU A 45 2.96 -6.80 3.41
N SER A 46 4.17 -7.35 3.23
CA SER A 46 4.87 -8.06 4.31
C SER A 46 5.32 -7.11 5.42
N MET A 47 5.66 -5.86 5.09
CA MET A 47 5.98 -4.83 6.09
C MET A 47 4.74 -4.40 6.87
N VAL A 48 3.58 -4.30 6.21
CA VAL A 48 2.30 -4.01 6.88
C VAL A 48 1.90 -5.15 7.80
N ALA A 49 2.02 -6.40 7.34
CA ALA A 49 1.74 -7.57 8.16
C ALA A 49 2.63 -7.61 9.41
N HIS A 50 3.95 -7.42 9.22
CA HIS A 50 4.90 -7.32 10.31
C HIS A 50 4.56 -6.20 11.30
N ALA A 51 4.13 -5.03 10.82
CA ALA A 51 3.73 -3.91 11.66
C ALA A 51 2.53 -4.27 12.56
N LEU A 52 1.50 -4.89 11.99
CA LEU A 52 0.29 -5.28 12.70
C LEU A 52 0.53 -6.41 13.71
N GLU A 53 1.45 -7.33 13.40
CA GLU A 53 1.86 -8.39 14.32
C GLU A 53 2.72 -7.85 15.48
N THR A 54 3.65 -6.94 15.18
CA THR A 54 4.67 -6.48 16.13
C THR A 54 4.15 -5.37 17.05
N TYR A 55 3.27 -4.50 16.54
CA TYR A 55 2.79 -3.32 17.26
C TYR A 55 1.26 -3.41 17.42
N PRO A 56 0.77 -4.10 18.47
CA PRO A 56 -0.67 -4.30 18.68
C PRO A 56 -1.43 -2.99 18.92
N GLU A 57 -0.73 -1.90 19.26
CA GLU A 57 -1.32 -0.57 19.32
C GLU A 57 -1.57 0.07 17.95
N LEU A 58 -1.07 -0.48 16.85
CA LEU A 58 -1.37 0.01 15.52
C LEU A 58 -2.60 -0.67 14.94
N SER A 59 -3.43 0.11 14.26
CA SER A 59 -4.56 -0.39 13.49
C SER A 59 -4.51 0.16 12.06
N LEU A 60 -4.64 -0.72 11.09
CA LEU A 60 -4.66 -0.34 9.67
C LEU A 60 -6.00 0.34 9.32
N CYS A 61 -5.91 1.49 8.69
CA CYS A 61 -7.02 2.33 8.26
C CYS A 61 -7.01 2.49 6.74
N ALA A 62 -8.20 2.59 6.14
CA ALA A 62 -8.30 3.04 4.76
C ALA A 62 -7.80 4.50 4.64
N ALA A 63 -7.33 4.86 3.44
CA ALA A 63 -7.08 6.25 3.11
C ALA A 63 -8.37 7.07 3.21
N ASP A 64 -8.24 8.35 3.55
CA ASP A 64 -9.39 9.24 3.66
C ASP A 64 -9.94 9.60 2.27
N PRO A 65 -11.26 9.83 2.13
CA PRO A 65 -11.83 10.38 0.90
C PRO A 65 -11.17 11.71 0.48
N PRO A 66 -11.05 11.99 -0.83
CA PRO A 66 -11.52 11.20 -1.97
C PRO A 66 -10.58 10.07 -2.39
N PHE A 67 -9.48 9.84 -1.67
CA PHE A 67 -8.42 8.92 -2.09
C PHE A 67 -8.66 7.46 -1.72
N ALA A 68 -9.72 7.15 -0.97
CA ALA A 68 -10.02 5.80 -0.48
C ALA A 68 -10.03 4.71 -1.57
N HIS A 69 -10.30 5.07 -2.83
CA HIS A 69 -10.38 4.15 -3.97
C HIS A 69 -9.24 4.30 -4.98
N LEU A 70 -8.18 5.04 -4.63
CA LEU A 70 -7.04 5.23 -5.51
C LEU A 70 -6.06 4.06 -5.43
N GLY A 71 -5.68 3.51 -6.58
CA GLY A 71 -4.77 2.37 -6.69
C GLY A 71 -5.47 1.01 -6.51
N GLU A 72 -4.70 -0.05 -6.69
CA GLU A 72 -5.14 -1.43 -6.50
C GLU A 72 -5.05 -1.84 -5.02
N PRO A 73 -5.85 -2.83 -4.58
CA PRO A 73 -5.67 -3.42 -3.25
C PRO A 73 -4.33 -4.14 -3.14
N GLY A 74 -3.89 -4.39 -1.90
CA GLY A 74 -2.67 -5.16 -1.62
C GLY A 74 -2.72 -6.57 -2.23
N LEU A 75 -1.55 -7.15 -2.51
CA LEU A 75 -1.43 -8.48 -3.09
C LEU A 75 -1.88 -9.59 -2.12
N PRO A 76 -2.49 -10.68 -2.63
CA PRO A 76 -2.77 -11.87 -1.82
C PRO A 76 -1.47 -12.63 -1.51
N GLY A 77 -1.46 -13.46 -0.46
CA GLY A 77 -0.34 -14.36 -0.14
C GLY A 77 0.90 -13.70 0.48
N HIS A 78 0.80 -12.43 0.87
CA HIS A 78 1.92 -11.65 1.44
C HIS A 78 1.56 -11.05 2.82
N GLY A 79 0.91 -11.85 3.67
CA GLY A 79 0.63 -11.49 5.07
C GLY A 79 -0.66 -10.70 5.34
N LEU A 80 -1.36 -10.22 4.31
CA LEU A 80 -2.68 -9.56 4.43
C LEU A 80 -3.82 -10.51 4.06
N GLU A 81 -3.91 -11.66 4.74
CA GLU A 81 -4.85 -12.75 4.38
C GLU A 81 -6.32 -12.41 4.66
N GLY A 82 -6.59 -11.50 5.60
CA GLY A 82 -7.91 -10.92 5.76
C GLY A 82 -8.24 -10.03 4.57
N GLY A 83 -9.14 -10.46 3.67
CA GLY A 83 -9.51 -9.70 2.46
C GLY A 83 -9.87 -8.23 2.72
N HIS A 84 -10.38 -7.92 3.91
CA HIS A 84 -10.69 -6.57 4.36
C HIS A 84 -9.45 -5.67 4.60
N LEU A 85 -8.27 -6.22 4.88
CA LEU A 85 -7.03 -5.47 5.09
C LEU A 85 -6.40 -5.04 3.76
N ARG A 86 -6.47 -5.91 2.74
CA ARG A 86 -5.94 -5.62 1.40
C ARG A 86 -6.59 -4.40 0.76
N GLY A 87 -7.88 -4.20 1.02
CA GLY A 87 -8.62 -3.01 0.56
C GLY A 87 -8.31 -1.72 1.33
N LYS A 88 -7.46 -1.75 2.37
CA LYS A 88 -7.07 -0.56 3.15
C LYS A 88 -5.73 0.01 2.74
N VAL A 89 -4.96 -0.70 1.92
CA VAL A 89 -3.68 -0.23 1.37
C VAL A 89 -3.89 0.17 -0.09
N GLN A 90 -3.02 1.06 -0.58
CA GLN A 90 -3.06 1.54 -1.95
C GLN A 90 -1.79 1.09 -2.65
N ARG A 91 -1.93 0.28 -3.70
CA ARG A 91 -0.83 -0.23 -4.49
C ARG A 91 -0.92 0.31 -5.91
N PHE A 92 0.18 0.84 -6.40
CA PHE A 92 0.34 1.35 -7.75
C PHE A 92 1.40 0.51 -8.43
N THR A 93 1.05 -0.02 -9.60
CA THR A 93 1.96 -0.82 -10.41
C THR A 93 2.08 -0.18 -11.77
N PRO A 94 3.30 -0.06 -12.32
CA PRO A 94 3.47 0.39 -13.69
C PRO A 94 2.77 -0.59 -14.62
N THR A 95 1.97 -0.06 -15.52
CA THR A 95 1.43 -0.83 -16.64
C THR A 95 2.62 -1.20 -17.53
N ILE A 96 3.06 -2.46 -17.50
CA ILE A 96 3.93 -2.95 -18.56
C ILE A 96 3.04 -3.05 -19.80
N GLN A 97 3.14 -2.04 -20.66
CA GLN A 97 2.46 -1.92 -21.94
C GLN A 97 2.84 -3.09 -22.86
N ASN A 98 2.13 -4.20 -22.70
CA ASN A 98 1.90 -5.24 -23.72
C ASN A 98 0.43 -5.69 -23.67
N ARG A 99 -0.48 -4.83 -23.18
CA ARG A 99 -1.93 -5.04 -23.31
C ARG A 99 -2.45 -4.27 -24.51
N ILE A 100 -3.09 -5.01 -25.41
CA ILE A 100 -3.88 -4.53 -26.54
C ILE A 100 -4.88 -3.46 -26.03
N PRO A 101 -5.10 -2.34 -26.74
CA PRO A 101 -5.91 -1.21 -26.26
C PRO A 101 -7.42 -1.47 -26.00
N GLU A 102 -7.91 -2.70 -26.05
CA GLU A 102 -9.35 -2.99 -26.16
C GLU A 102 -10.06 -3.37 -24.85
N GLN A 103 -9.41 -3.38 -23.68
CA GLN A 103 -10.06 -3.88 -22.44
C GLN A 103 -9.81 -3.03 -21.18
N CYS A 104 -9.95 -1.70 -21.28
CA CYS A 104 -10.16 -0.83 -20.12
C CYS A 104 -11.61 -0.34 -20.10
N SER A 105 -12.51 -1.09 -19.45
CA SER A 105 -13.90 -0.70 -19.27
C SER A 105 -14.43 -1.02 -17.86
N ALA A 106 -13.65 -0.65 -16.83
CA ALA A 106 -14.20 -0.58 -15.47
C ALA A 106 -14.63 0.86 -15.17
N THR A 107 -15.91 1.16 -15.38
CA THR A 107 -16.53 2.43 -14.95
C THR A 107 -17.09 2.25 -13.54
N ALA A 108 -16.68 3.11 -12.59
CA ALA A 108 -17.35 3.22 -11.30
C ALA A 108 -18.25 4.47 -11.34
N ALA A 109 -19.57 4.27 -11.25
CA ALA A 109 -20.52 5.36 -11.25
C ALA A 109 -20.49 6.09 -9.89
N LEU A 110 -19.93 7.30 -9.87
CA LEU A 110 -20.21 8.32 -8.86
C LEU A 110 -21.05 9.40 -9.56
N GLY A 111 -22.17 9.75 -8.94
CA GLY A 111 -23.28 10.49 -9.55
C GLY A 111 -22.92 11.78 -10.30
N ASP A 112 -23.72 12.04 -11.32
CA ASP A 112 -23.92 13.23 -12.14
C ASP A 112 -22.69 14.12 -12.41
N ASN A 113 -22.08 13.85 -13.56
CA ASN A 113 -21.30 14.75 -14.44
C ASN A 113 -19.81 14.96 -14.17
N PHE A 114 -19.11 13.97 -13.62
CA PHE A 114 -17.65 13.86 -13.79
C PHE A 114 -17.26 12.39 -14.06
N GLU A 115 -17.25 11.99 -15.33
CA GLU A 115 -16.65 10.73 -15.75
C GLU A 115 -15.13 10.82 -15.62
N ILE A 116 -14.60 10.50 -14.44
CA ILE A 116 -13.21 10.03 -14.37
C ILE A 116 -13.26 8.58 -14.80
N ALA A 117 -13.04 8.33 -16.10
CA ALA A 117 -12.47 7.03 -16.48
C ALA A 117 -11.28 6.85 -15.54
N LEU A 118 -11.31 5.88 -14.61
CA LEU A 118 -10.12 5.52 -13.86
C LEU A 118 -9.18 4.98 -14.94
N PRO A 119 -8.18 5.74 -15.44
CA PRO A 119 -7.24 5.14 -16.35
C PRO A 119 -6.71 3.91 -15.63
N ALA A 120 -6.45 2.81 -16.35
CA ALA A 120 -5.40 1.90 -15.89
C ALA A 120 -4.23 2.81 -15.51
N MET A 121 -4.00 2.98 -14.21
CA MET A 121 -3.23 4.10 -13.70
C MET A 121 -1.78 3.87 -14.10
N ASP A 122 -1.40 4.41 -15.25
CA ASP A 122 -0.05 4.35 -15.76
C ASP A 122 0.82 5.24 -14.91
N SER A 123 1.27 4.63 -13.81
CA SER A 123 1.93 5.27 -12.70
C SER A 123 3.16 4.48 -12.34
N ILE A 124 4.07 5.09 -11.60
CA ILE A 124 5.24 4.39 -11.07
C ILE A 124 4.81 3.28 -10.10
N GLY A 125 5.75 2.38 -9.78
CA GLY A 125 5.59 1.47 -8.65
C GLY A 125 5.53 2.25 -7.34
N PHE A 126 4.41 2.16 -6.62
CA PHE A 126 4.23 2.87 -5.36
C PHE A 126 3.31 2.11 -4.42
N PHE A 127 3.50 2.28 -3.11
CA PHE A 127 2.66 1.64 -2.10
C PHE A 127 2.40 2.58 -0.93
N VAL A 128 1.19 2.56 -0.37
CA VAL A 128 0.79 3.37 0.79
C VAL A 128 -0.02 2.54 1.76
N ALA A 129 0.35 2.60 3.04
CA ALA A 129 -0.39 2.06 4.17
C ALA A 129 -0.52 3.10 5.28
N LYS A 130 -1.75 3.31 5.76
CA LYS A 130 -2.07 4.25 6.84
C LYS A 130 -2.45 3.50 8.11
N PHE A 131 -1.81 3.83 9.21
CA PHE A 131 -2.10 3.30 10.54
C PHE A 131 -2.56 4.41 11.48
N ILE A 132 -3.41 4.06 12.43
CA ILE A 132 -3.67 4.86 13.63
C ILE A 132 -3.10 4.14 14.85
N LYS A 133 -2.46 4.88 15.75
CA LYS A 133 -2.06 4.36 17.07
C LYS A 133 -3.25 4.44 18.01
N ALA A 134 -3.77 3.29 18.42
CA ALA A 134 -4.86 3.17 19.37
C ALA A 134 -4.57 3.94 20.67
N THR A 135 -5.64 4.41 21.29
CA THR A 135 -5.64 5.32 22.45
C THR A 135 -5.16 4.64 23.72
#